data_AF-A0ABD6S060-F1
#
_entry.id   AF-A0ABD6S060-F1
#
_cell.length_a   1.000
_cell.length_b   1.000
_cell.length_c   1.000
_cell.angle_alpha   90.00
_cell.angle_beta   90.00
_cell.angle_gamma   90.00
#
_symmetry.space_group_name_H-M   'P 1'
#
loop_
_entity.id
_entity.type
_entity.pdbx_description
1 polymer ?
#
loop_
_entity_poly.entity_id
_entity_poly.type
_entity_poly.pdbx_seq_one_letter_code
_entity_poly.pdbx_strand_id
1 'polypeptide(L)'
;RAIDSEGNTIDFYLSSKRDAKAAKRFLKKALVSCHATGPRSITVDGDKAYPVAIRELKDEQCIPYGMPLRVKKYLNNIIEQDHRFIKKRIRNM
;
A
#
# COMPACT_ATOMS: atom_id res chain seq x y z
N ARG A 1 4.42 0.52 3.04
CA ARG A 1 4.54 -0.95 3.16
C ARG A 1 3.22 -1.56 2.75
N ALA A 2 3.25 -2.74 2.18
CA ALA A 2 2.10 -3.51 1.75
C ALA A 2 2.17 -4.85 2.44
N ILE A 3 1.02 -5.29 2.93
CA ILE A 3 0.83 -6.59 3.55
C ILE A 3 -0.34 -7.27 2.86
N ASP A 4 -0.33 -8.61 2.86
CA ASP A 4 -1.48 -9.39 2.42
C ASP A 4 -2.55 -9.49 3.54
N SER A 5 -3.62 -10.23 3.27
CA SER A 5 -4.68 -10.49 4.26
C SER A 5 -4.26 -11.39 5.41
N GLU A 6 -3.17 -12.16 5.26
CA GLU A 6 -2.62 -13.05 6.28
C GLU A 6 -1.60 -12.33 7.19
N GLY A 7 -1.24 -11.09 6.86
CA GLY A 7 -0.26 -10.29 7.59
C GLY A 7 1.17 -10.48 7.08
N ASN A 8 1.39 -11.22 5.99
CA ASN A 8 2.71 -11.34 5.38
C ASN A 8 3.05 -10.06 4.62
N THR A 9 4.33 -9.72 4.63
CA THR A 9 4.81 -8.51 3.95
C THR A 9 5.05 -8.78 2.49
N ILE A 10 4.39 -8.00 1.64
CA ILE A 10 4.57 -8.06 0.19
C ILE A 10 5.79 -7.21 -0.20
N ASP A 11 5.81 -5.94 0.23
CA ASP A 11 6.89 -5.02 -0.11
C ASP A 11 6.89 -3.76 0.76
N PHE A 12 8.02 -3.07 0.77
CA PHE A 12 8.22 -1.77 1.38
C PHE A 12 8.81 -0.76 0.38
N TYR A 13 8.46 0.51 0.59
CA TYR A 13 9.00 1.61 -0.19
C TYR A 13 9.22 2.79 0.73
N LEU A 14 10.46 3.27 0.74
CA LEU A 14 10.87 4.44 1.50
C LEU A 14 10.95 5.62 0.52
N SER A 15 10.24 6.68 0.85
CA SER A 15 10.26 7.94 0.11
C SER A 15 10.44 9.09 1.09
N SER A 16 11.18 10.11 0.69
CA SER A 16 11.34 11.35 1.45
C SER A 16 10.03 12.15 1.53
N LYS A 17 9.17 12.04 0.51
CA LYS A 17 7.88 12.73 0.43
C LYS A 17 6.73 11.73 0.25
N ARG A 18 5.59 12.03 0.85
CA ARG A 18 4.31 11.32 0.65
C ARG A 18 3.52 11.98 -0.47
N ASP A 19 3.99 11.84 -1.70
CA ASP A 19 3.31 12.36 -2.88
C ASP A 19 2.62 11.24 -3.68
N ALA A 20 1.72 11.63 -4.59
CA ALA A 20 0.99 10.69 -5.45
C ALA A 20 1.95 9.88 -6.34
N LYS A 21 3.08 10.48 -6.75
CA LYS A 21 4.10 9.82 -7.57
C LYS A 21 4.79 8.68 -6.81
N ALA A 22 5.15 8.90 -5.54
CA ALA A 22 5.70 7.87 -4.67
C ALA A 22 4.66 6.77 -4.40
N ALA A 23 3.40 7.14 -4.11
CA ALA A 23 2.33 6.18 -3.92
C ALA A 23 2.12 5.30 -5.16
N LYS A 24 2.10 5.90 -6.35
CA LYS A 24 2.00 5.18 -7.63
C LYS A 24 3.16 4.22 -7.85
N ARG A 25 4.40 4.69 -7.69
CA ARG A 25 5.61 3.85 -7.81
C ARG A 25 5.55 2.67 -6.85
N PHE A 26 5.15 2.92 -5.61
CA PHE A 26 5.01 1.88 -4.61
C PHE A 26 3.95 0.85 -5.00
N LEU A 27 2.76 1.29 -5.42
CA LEU A 27 1.69 0.39 -5.85
C LEU A 27 2.11 -0.46 -7.06
N LYS A 28 2.79 0.11 -8.07
CA LYS A 28 3.34 -0.68 -9.18
C LYS A 28 4.30 -1.75 -8.70
N LYS A 29 5.25 -1.37 -7.84
CA LYS A 29 6.25 -2.30 -7.30
C LYS A 29 5.57 -3.41 -6.50
N ALA A 30 4.60 -3.07 -5.66
CA ALA A 30 3.84 -4.02 -4.87
C ALA A 30 3.03 -4.98 -5.74
N LEU A 31 2.42 -4.52 -6.85
CA LEU A 31 1.64 -5.36 -7.76
C LEU A 31 2.50 -6.32 -8.60
N VAL A 32 3.74 -5.92 -8.91
CA VAL A 32 4.70 -6.75 -9.66
C VAL A 32 5.49 -7.70 -8.74
N SER A 33 5.47 -7.47 -7.43
CA SER A 33 6.18 -8.33 -6.47
C SER A 33 5.71 -9.78 -6.58
N CYS A 34 6.64 -10.73 -6.54
CA CYS A 34 6.40 -12.16 -6.73
C CYS A 34 5.38 -12.75 -5.74
N HIS A 35 5.21 -12.10 -4.58
CA HIS A 35 4.26 -12.50 -3.53
C HIS A 35 2.87 -11.86 -3.71
N ALA A 36 2.72 -10.89 -4.62
CA ALA A 36 1.45 -10.25 -4.89
C ALA A 36 0.64 -11.08 -5.89
N THR A 37 -0.19 -11.97 -5.36
CA THR A 37 -1.33 -12.46 -6.15
C THR A 37 -2.23 -11.28 -6.47
N GLY A 38 -2.70 -11.16 -7.72
CA GLY A 38 -3.55 -10.05 -8.16
C GLY A 38 -4.65 -9.74 -7.14
N PRO A 39 -4.59 -8.59 -6.43
CA PRO A 39 -5.44 -8.38 -5.27
C PRO A 39 -6.89 -8.15 -5.68
N ARG A 40 -7.82 -8.81 -4.97
CA ARG A 40 -9.27 -8.62 -5.22
C ARG A 40 -9.78 -7.25 -4.76
N SER A 41 -9.10 -6.64 -3.80
CA SER A 41 -9.36 -5.28 -3.31
C SER A 41 -8.10 -4.70 -2.69
N ILE A 42 -7.87 -3.40 -2.87
CA ILE A 42 -6.79 -2.69 -2.18
C ILE A 42 -7.38 -1.87 -1.04
N THR A 43 -6.81 -2.04 0.15
CA THR A 43 -7.08 -1.18 1.29
C THR A 43 -5.96 -0.17 1.42
N VAL A 44 -6.30 1.11 1.49
CA VAL A 44 -5.34 2.20 1.69
C VAL A 44 -5.69 3.05 2.89
N ASP A 45 -4.69 3.76 3.38
CA ASP A 45 -4.90 4.86 4.32
C ASP A 45 -5.66 6.02 3.65
N GLY A 46 -6.36 6.82 4.44
CA GLY A 46 -7.16 7.95 3.98
C GLY A 46 -6.36 9.13 3.42
N ASP A 47 -5.10 8.91 3.02
CA ASP A 47 -4.22 9.91 2.44
C ASP A 47 -4.70 10.29 1.02
N LYS A 48 -4.66 11.59 0.72
CA LYS A 48 -5.08 12.17 -0.58
C LYS A 48 -4.20 11.71 -1.75
N ALA A 49 -2.99 11.23 -1.48
CA ALA A 49 -2.09 10.73 -2.51
C ALA A 49 -2.58 9.42 -3.17
N TYR A 50 -3.25 8.53 -2.42
CA TYR A 50 -3.65 7.22 -2.94
C TYR A 50 -4.77 7.26 -3.98
N PRO A 51 -5.87 8.03 -3.80
CA PRO A 51 -6.90 8.14 -4.84
C PRO A 51 -6.34 8.63 -6.18
N VAL A 52 -5.42 9.61 -6.15
CA VAL A 52 -4.75 10.13 -7.35
C VAL A 52 -3.90 9.04 -8.01
N ALA A 53 -3.05 8.38 -7.22
CA ALA A 53 -2.19 7.30 -7.73
C ALA A 53 -2.98 6.13 -8.32
N ILE A 54 -4.09 5.74 -7.69
CA ILE A 54 -4.93 4.63 -8.16
C ILE A 54 -5.63 4.99 -9.46
N ARG A 55 -6.12 6.23 -9.60
CA ARG A 55 -6.74 6.70 -10.84
C ARG A 55 -5.74 6.61 -12.00
N GLU A 56 -4.53 7.13 -11.80
CA GLU A 56 -3.47 7.02 -12.82
C GLU A 56 -3.11 5.57 -13.15
N LEU A 57 -3.14 4.65 -12.18
CA LEU A 57 -2.86 3.23 -12.40
C LEU A 57 -3.97 2.50 -13.16
N LYS A 58 -5.22 2.94 -12.99
CA LYS A 58 -6.36 2.45 -13.78
C LYS A 58 -6.24 2.93 -15.23
N ASP A 59 -5.88 4.19 -15.42
CA ASP A 59 -5.67 4.78 -16.76
C ASP A 59 -4.49 4.09 -17.49
N GLU A 60 -3.46 3.68 -16.76
CA GLU A 60 -2.33 2.88 -17.29
C GLU A 60 -2.62 1.38 -17.41
N GLN A 61 -3.86 0.92 -17.18
CA GLN A 61 -4.28 -0.49 -17.22
C GLN A 61 -3.46 -1.44 -16.31
N CYS A 62 -2.74 -0.90 -15.33
CA CYS A 62 -1.97 -1.68 -14.36
C CYS A 62 -2.89 -2.35 -13.32
N ILE A 63 -4.11 -1.82 -13.15
CA ILE A 63 -5.12 -2.30 -12.20
C ILE A 63 -6.48 -2.35 -12.92
N PRO A 64 -7.32 -3.40 -12.70
CA PRO A 64 -8.66 -3.44 -13.25
C PRO A 64 -9.54 -2.27 -12.78
N TYR A 65 -10.31 -1.67 -13.69
CA TYR A 65 -11.26 -0.59 -13.34
C TYR A 65 -12.26 -1.01 -12.26
N GLY A 66 -12.70 -2.27 -12.28
CA GLY A 66 -13.63 -2.85 -11.32
C GLY A 66 -13.03 -3.19 -9.96
N MET A 67 -11.72 -3.00 -9.74
CA MET A 67 -11.10 -3.28 -8.46
C MET A 67 -11.51 -2.23 -7.41
N PRO A 68 -12.16 -2.64 -6.29
CA PRO A 68 -12.62 -1.73 -5.27
C PRO A 68 -11.46 -1.22 -4.40
N LEU A 69 -11.47 0.09 -4.18
CA LEU A 69 -10.63 0.76 -3.19
C LEU A 69 -11.39 0.84 -1.87
N ARG A 70 -10.76 0.40 -0.79
CA ARG A 70 -11.33 0.47 0.56
C ARG A 70 -10.51 1.43 1.41
N VAL A 71 -11.18 2.41 2.00
CA VAL A 71 -10.62 3.24 3.07
C VAL A 71 -11.36 2.84 4.33
N LYS A 72 -10.76 1.93 5.10
CA LYS A 72 -11.36 1.42 6.35
C LYS A 72 -10.34 1.49 7.46
N LYS A 73 -10.58 2.38 8.42
CA LYS A 73 -9.68 2.63 9.56
C LYS A 73 -9.25 1.35 10.28
N TYR A 74 -10.18 0.43 10.51
CA TYR A 74 -9.88 -0.81 11.24
C TYR A 74 -9.02 -1.81 10.47
N LEU A 75 -9.05 -1.80 9.13
CA LEU A 75 -8.19 -2.67 8.32
C LEU A 75 -6.76 -2.14 8.27
N ASN A 76 -6.58 -0.84 8.47
CA ASN A 76 -5.26 -0.23 8.58
C ASN A 76 -4.55 -0.62 9.90
N ASN A 77 -5.29 -1.11 10.90
CA ASN A 77 -4.72 -1.54 12.18
C ASN A 77 -3.64 -2.62 12.01
N ILE A 78 -3.78 -3.55 11.05
CA ILE A 78 -2.79 -4.62 10.84
C ILE A 78 -1.49 -4.02 10.33
N ILE A 79 -1.57 -3.12 9.34
CA ILE A 79 -0.41 -2.36 8.82
C ILE A 79 0.21 -1.50 9.92
N GLU A 80 -0.62 -0.85 10.74
CA GLU A 80 -0.15 -0.03 11.85
C GLU A 80 0.57 -0.84 12.93
N GLN A 81 0.05 -2.02 13.29
CA GLN A 81 0.70 -2.92 14.26
C GLN A 81 2.05 -3.41 13.75
N ASP A 82 2.10 -3.82 12.48
CA ASP A 82 3.33 -4.24 11.83
C ASP A 82 4.38 -3.11 11.80
N HIS A 83 3.96 -1.86 11.60
CA HIS A 83 4.85 -0.70 11.76
C HIS A 83 5.36 -0.51 13.20
N ARG A 84 4.60 -0.88 14.25
CA ARG A 84 5.00 -0.65 15.66
C ARG A 84 6.27 -1.42 16.00
N PHE A 85 6.43 -2.64 15.49
CA PHE A 85 7.60 -3.45 15.80
C PHE A 85 8.90 -2.78 15.32
N ILE A 86 8.92 -2.32 14.07
CA ILE A 86 10.06 -1.61 13.49
C ILE A 86 10.29 -0.27 14.20
N LYS A 87 9.23 0.51 14.44
CA LYS A 87 9.33 1.79 15.16
C LYS A 87 9.89 1.63 16.57
N LYS A 88 9.55 0.55 17.28
CA LYS A 88 10.07 0.27 18.62
C LYS A 88 11.57 -0.01 18.61
N ARG A 89 12.08 -0.72 17.59
CA ARG A 89 13.53 -0.97 17.47
C ARG A 89 14.31 0.31 17.18
N ILE A 90 13.82 1.14 16.25
CA ILE A 90 14.48 2.40 15.87
C ILE A 90 14.49 3.41 17.01
N ARG A 91 13.43 3.47 17.84
CA ARG A 91 13.36 4.42 18.96
C ARG A 91 14.41 4.20 20.05
N ASN A 92 14.90 2.96 20.16
CA ASN A 92 15.87 2.56 21.17
C ASN A 92 17.32 2.58 20.64
N MET A 93 17.52 3.01 19.39
CA MET A 93 18.83 3.29 18.79
C MET A 93 19.11 4.78 18.84
#